data_AF-A0A1F3D8Z7-F1
#
_entry.id   AF-A0A1F3D8Z7-F1
#
_cell.length_a   1.000
_cell.length_b   1.000
_cell.length_c   1.000
_cell.angle_alpha   90.00
_cell.angle_beta   90.00
_cell.angle_gamma   90.00
#
_symmetry.space_group_name_H-M   'P 1'
#
loop_
_entity.id
_entity.type
_entity.pdbx_description
1 polymer ?
#
loop_
_entity_poly.entity_id
_entity_poly.type
_entity_poly.pdbx_seq_one_letter_code
_entity_poly.pdbx_strand_id
1 'polypeptide(L)'
;MEKEVIQKLNKTFEEAAYEQEGIGYWLASKLKILLGYTDWRNFLNTVEKAKLSCETIGQQVIDHFVDVSKMAKLGSGSERPVEDIMLTRFACYLIAQNGDTKKVQIAFAQSYFAIQTRKQEMLYS
;
A
#
# COMPACT_ATOMS: atom_id res chain seq x y z
N MET A 1 3.30 21.69 -2.70
CA MET A 1 4.21 20.71 -3.33
C MET A 1 4.27 21.01 -4.82
N GLU A 2 5.45 20.99 -5.43
CA GLU A 2 5.61 21.34 -6.86
C GLU A 2 4.86 20.35 -7.78
N LYS A 3 4.33 20.85 -8.89
CA LYS A 3 3.51 20.07 -9.83
C LYS A 3 4.24 18.85 -10.39
N GLU A 4 5.53 18.99 -10.66
CA GLU A 4 6.39 17.91 -11.17
C GLU A 4 6.58 16.79 -10.14
N VAL A 5 6.73 17.16 -8.85
CA VAL A 5 6.83 16.20 -7.74
C VAL A 5 5.54 15.41 -7.58
N ILE A 6 4.38 16.09 -7.68
CA ILE A 6 3.06 15.45 -7.65
C ILE A 6 2.91 14.46 -8.81
N GLN A 7 3.25 14.87 -10.03
CA GLN A 7 3.16 14.01 -11.22
C GLN A 7 4.07 12.79 -11.11
N LYS A 8 5.32 13.00 -10.65
CA LYS A 8 6.26 11.90 -10.42
C LYS A 8 5.72 10.91 -9.40
N LEU A 9 5.28 11.39 -8.23
CA LEU A 9 4.74 10.52 -7.17
C LEU A 9 3.49 9.77 -7.62
N ASN A 10 2.55 10.42 -8.33
CA ASN A 10 1.38 9.73 -8.90
C ASN A 10 1.81 8.56 -9.78
N LYS A 11 2.72 8.82 -10.73
CA LYS A 11 3.23 7.80 -11.64
C LYS A 11 3.88 6.63 -10.88
N THR A 12 4.68 6.89 -9.84
CA THR A 12 5.31 5.81 -9.07
C THR A 12 4.28 4.95 -8.32
N PHE A 13 3.20 5.54 -7.83
CA PHE A 13 2.12 4.81 -7.14
C PHE A 13 1.29 3.97 -8.13
N GLU A 14 1.04 4.49 -9.33
CA GLU A 14 0.39 3.77 -10.42
C GLU A 14 1.25 2.59 -10.91
N GLU A 15 2.55 2.79 -11.15
CA GLU A 15 3.49 1.75 -11.58
C GLU A 15 3.75 0.66 -10.52
N ALA A 16 3.50 0.98 -9.25
CA ALA A 16 3.59 0.02 -8.16
C ALA A 16 2.31 -0.82 -7.99
N ALA A 17 1.21 -0.41 -8.63
CA ALA A 17 -0.03 -1.15 -8.62
C ALA A 17 0.11 -2.40 -9.49
N TYR A 18 -0.45 -3.49 -8.99
CA TYR A 18 -0.70 -4.70 -9.75
C TYR A 18 -2.19 -4.81 -10.01
N GLU A 19 -2.56 -5.59 -11.01
CA GLU A 19 -3.95 -5.88 -11.31
C GLU A 19 -4.14 -7.40 -11.39
N GLN A 20 -5.18 -7.90 -10.73
CA GLN A 20 -5.63 -9.27 -10.84
C GLN A 20 -7.14 -9.24 -11.04
N GLU A 21 -7.62 -9.82 -12.15
CA GLU A 21 -9.05 -9.90 -12.47
C GLU A 21 -9.76 -8.54 -12.45
N GLY A 22 -9.09 -7.47 -12.91
CA GLY A 22 -9.61 -6.11 -12.89
C GLY A 22 -9.57 -5.41 -11.53
N ILE A 23 -9.03 -6.08 -10.50
CA ILE A 23 -8.90 -5.52 -9.15
C ILE A 23 -7.45 -5.10 -8.90
N GLY A 24 -7.27 -3.82 -8.60
CA GLY A 24 -5.96 -3.24 -8.30
C GLY A 24 -5.50 -3.54 -6.87
N TYR A 25 -4.27 -4.02 -6.72
CA TYR A 25 -3.63 -4.28 -5.44
C TYR A 25 -2.17 -3.79 -5.40
N TRP A 26 -1.63 -3.64 -4.18
CA TRP A 26 -0.23 -3.30 -3.97
C TRP A 26 0.44 -4.34 -3.08
N LEU A 27 1.75 -4.53 -3.28
CA LEU A 27 2.56 -5.29 -2.35
C LEU A 27 3.10 -4.38 -1.24
N ALA A 28 2.99 -4.82 0.01
CA ALA A 28 3.51 -4.13 1.19
C ALA A 28 5.00 -3.77 1.04
N SER A 29 5.81 -4.66 0.46
CA SER A 29 7.23 -4.40 0.18
C SER A 29 7.47 -3.20 -0.74
N LYS A 30 6.62 -3.00 -1.76
CA LYS A 30 6.69 -1.83 -2.64
C LYS A 30 6.12 -0.59 -1.98
N LEU A 31 4.96 -0.73 -1.33
CA LEU A 31 4.28 0.39 -0.67
C LEU A 31 5.18 1.03 0.40
N LYS A 32 5.91 0.22 1.17
CA LYS A 32 6.90 0.70 2.15
C LYS A 32 7.83 1.77 1.57
N ILE A 33 8.41 1.48 0.40
CA ILE A 33 9.39 2.34 -0.26
C ILE A 33 8.72 3.65 -0.70
N LEU A 34 7.52 3.55 -1.27
CA LEU A 34 6.73 4.70 -1.69
C LEU A 34 6.36 5.62 -0.52
N LEU A 35 6.09 5.03 0.64
CA LEU A 35 5.78 5.76 1.87
C LEU A 35 7.03 6.28 2.62
N GLY A 36 8.23 6.06 2.08
CA GLY A 36 9.47 6.57 2.64
C GLY A 36 9.99 5.79 3.86
N TYR A 37 9.54 4.55 4.06
CA TYR A 37 10.08 3.69 5.10
C TYR A 37 11.29 2.91 4.57
N THR A 38 12.39 2.95 5.30
CA THR A 38 13.61 2.16 5.00
C THR A 38 13.61 0.81 5.73
N ASP A 39 13.10 0.78 6.96
CA ASP A 39 13.04 -0.40 7.80
C ASP A 39 11.68 -1.14 7.69
N TRP A 40 11.72 -2.47 7.58
CA TRP A 40 10.52 -3.31 7.43
C TRP A 40 9.69 -3.38 8.72
N ARG A 41 10.33 -3.49 9.89
CA ARG A 41 9.63 -3.63 11.18
C ARG A 41 8.84 -2.37 11.51
N ASN A 42 9.42 -1.20 11.27
CA ASN A 42 8.75 0.09 11.45
C ASN A 42 7.53 0.23 10.54
N PHE A 43 7.61 -0.29 9.31
CA PHE A 43 6.48 -0.30 8.40
C PHE A 43 5.39 -1.27 8.84
N LEU A 44 5.75 -2.48 9.27
CA LEU A 44 4.79 -3.45 9.82
C LEU A 44 4.03 -2.88 11.03
N ASN A 45 4.67 -2.10 11.90
CA ASN A 45 3.97 -1.43 12.99
C ASN A 45 2.85 -0.48 12.49
N THR A 46 3.04 0.17 11.34
CA THR A 46 1.98 0.98 10.71
C THR A 46 0.91 0.10 10.06
N VAL A 47 1.30 -1.04 9.46
CA VAL A 47 0.36 -2.02 8.91
C VAL A 47 -0.55 -2.59 9.99
N GLU A 48 -0.02 -2.97 11.16
CA GLU A 48 -0.81 -3.51 12.27
C GLU A 48 -1.81 -2.49 12.83
N LYS A 49 -1.44 -1.20 12.90
CA LYS A 49 -2.39 -0.13 13.25
C LYS A 49 -3.50 0.02 12.20
N ALA A 50 -3.17 -0.16 10.92
CA ALA A 50 -4.14 -0.13 9.84
C ALA A 50 -5.10 -1.33 9.89
N LYS A 51 -4.60 -2.53 10.21
CA LYS A 51 -5.43 -3.72 10.45
C LYS A 51 -6.40 -3.49 11.62
N LEU A 52 -5.93 -2.95 12.74
CA LEU A 52 -6.79 -2.61 13.87
C LEU A 52 -7.86 -1.58 13.48
N SER A 53 -7.50 -0.57 12.68
CA SER A 53 -8.45 0.43 12.16
C SER A 53 -9.51 -0.22 11.28
N CYS A 54 -9.12 -1.19 10.44
CA CYS A 54 -10.01 -1.98 9.58
C CYS A 54 -11.02 -2.79 10.41
N GLU A 55 -10.57 -3.48 11.46
CA GLU A 55 -11.45 -4.23 12.35
C GLU A 55 -12.42 -3.31 13.10
N THR A 56 -11.93 -2.16 13.58
CA THR A 56 -12.72 -1.20 14.37
C THR A 56 -13.93 -0.66 13.59
N ILE A 57 -13.82 -0.56 12.27
CA ILE A 57 -14.91 -0.12 11.38
C ILE A 57 -15.76 -1.28 10.83
N GLY A 58 -15.56 -2.50 11.33
CA GLY A 58 -16.35 -3.68 10.99
C GLY A 58 -15.97 -4.38 9.68
N GLN A 59 -14.81 -4.06 9.10
CA GLN A 59 -14.32 -4.74 7.90
C GLN A 59 -13.43 -5.94 8.28
N GLN A 60 -13.49 -7.04 7.51
CA GLN A 60 -12.63 -8.19 7.75
C GLN A 60 -11.21 -7.92 7.24
N VAL A 61 -10.21 -8.08 8.11
CA VAL A 61 -8.80 -7.81 7.76
C VAL A 61 -8.34 -8.66 6.57
N ILE A 62 -8.76 -9.92 6.51
CA ILE A 62 -8.34 -10.85 5.46
C ILE A 62 -8.84 -10.44 4.06
N ASP A 63 -9.91 -9.65 3.96
CA ASP A 63 -10.43 -9.14 2.69
C ASP A 63 -9.54 -8.00 2.13
N HIS A 64 -8.61 -7.49 2.92
CA HIS A 64 -7.84 -6.29 2.61
C HIS A 64 -6.33 -6.43 2.78
N PHE A 65 -5.89 -7.32 3.69
CA PHE A 65 -4.50 -7.61 4.01
C PHE A 65 -4.28 -9.12 3.87
N VAL A 66 -3.83 -9.55 2.70
CA VAL A 66 -3.63 -10.97 2.38
C VAL A 66 -2.15 -11.29 2.43
N ASP A 67 -1.74 -12.12 3.38
CA ASP A 67 -0.36 -12.60 3.45
C ASP A 67 -0.05 -13.50 2.24
N VAL A 68 1.05 -13.22 1.56
CA VAL A 68 1.50 -13.95 0.37
C VAL A 68 2.97 -14.30 0.47
N SER A 69 3.38 -15.34 -0.24
CA SER A 69 4.78 -15.70 -0.40
C SER A 69 5.17 -15.64 -1.87
N LYS A 70 6.28 -14.98 -2.18
CA LYS A 70 6.87 -14.96 -3.52
C LYS A 70 8.24 -15.61 -3.50
N MET A 71 8.54 -16.42 -4.52
CA MET A 71 9.89 -16.94 -4.68
C MET A 71 10.82 -15.84 -5.18
N ALA A 72 11.88 -15.56 -4.44
CA ALA A 72 12.91 -14.60 -4.84
C ALA A 72 14.20 -15.34 -5.19
N LYS A 73 14.75 -15.06 -6.37
CA LYS A 73 16.08 -15.54 -6.78
C LYS A 73 17.16 -14.83 -5.97
N LEU A 74 18.00 -15.62 -5.30
CA LEU A 74 19.23 -15.17 -4.67
C LEU A 74 20.35 -15.11 -5.71
N GLY A 75 21.38 -14.31 -5.45
CA GLY A 75 22.55 -14.17 -6.34
C GLY A 75 23.31 -15.48 -6.59
N SER A 76 23.03 -16.53 -5.81
CA SER A 76 23.56 -17.90 -5.96
C SER A 76 22.74 -18.80 -6.88
N GLY A 77 21.63 -18.32 -7.46
CA GLY A 77 20.72 -19.14 -8.28
C GLY A 77 19.71 -19.98 -7.48
N SER A 78 19.76 -19.93 -6.15
CA SER A 78 18.76 -20.53 -5.27
C SER A 78 17.54 -19.62 -5.11
N GLU A 79 16.36 -20.20 -4.96
CA GLU A 79 15.12 -19.47 -4.69
C GLU A 79 14.71 -19.65 -3.22
N ARG A 80 14.24 -18.57 -2.58
CA ARG A 80 13.62 -18.65 -1.25
C ARG A 80 12.24 -17.98 -1.25
N PRO A 81 11.27 -18.51 -0.49
CA PRO A 81 10.03 -17.79 -0.25
C PRO A 81 10.33 -16.52 0.55
N VAL A 82 9.79 -15.40 0.07
CA VAL A 82 9.80 -14.11 0.73
C VAL A 82 8.36 -13.75 1.04
N GLU A 83 8.05 -13.62 2.32
CA GLU A 83 6.76 -13.16 2.80
C GLU A 83 6.52 -11.70 2.40
N ASP A 84 5.30 -11.40 2.00
CA ASP A 84 4.81 -10.09 1.62
C ASP A 84 3.31 -10.02 1.94
N ILE A 85 2.71 -8.85 1.75
CA ILE A 85 1.27 -8.67 1.98
C ILE A 85 0.67 -8.03 0.74
N MET A 86 -0.36 -8.65 0.17
CA MET A 86 -1.23 -8.04 -0.83
C MET A 86 -2.22 -7.11 -0.13
N LEU A 87 -2.25 -5.87 -0.58
CA LEU A 87 -3.01 -4.79 -0.01
C LEU A 87 -4.02 -4.29 -1.02
N THR A 88 -5.29 -4.28 -0.64
CA THR A 88 -6.31 -3.57 -1.42
C THR A 88 -6.03 -2.07 -1.36
N ARG A 89 -6.66 -1.32 -2.27
CA ARG A 89 -6.65 0.15 -2.22
C ARG A 89 -7.08 0.68 -0.85
N PHE A 90 -8.07 0.03 -0.24
CA PHE A 90 -8.56 0.40 1.07
C PHE A 90 -7.52 0.15 2.18
N ALA A 91 -6.82 -1.00 2.16
CA ALA A 91 -5.70 -1.24 3.07
C ALA A 91 -4.60 -0.19 2.93
N CYS A 92 -4.23 0.14 1.68
CA CYS A 92 -3.24 1.20 1.40
C CYS A 92 -3.66 2.56 1.97
N TYR A 93 -4.95 2.90 1.89
CA TYR A 93 -5.50 4.11 2.48
C TYR A 93 -5.36 4.12 4.01
N LEU A 94 -5.76 3.04 4.68
CA LEU A 94 -5.63 2.92 6.15
C LEU A 94 -4.17 2.96 6.62
N ILE A 95 -3.25 2.35 5.86
CA ILE A 95 -1.80 2.42 6.12
C ILE A 95 -1.32 3.87 6.02
N ALA A 96 -1.73 4.61 4.99
CA ALA A 96 -1.36 6.01 4.85
C ALA A 96 -1.95 6.89 5.98
N GLN A 97 -3.17 6.61 6.44
CA GLN A 97 -3.79 7.31 7.57
C GLN A 97 -3.04 7.07 8.89
N ASN A 98 -2.52 5.86 9.10
CA ASN A 98 -1.79 5.48 10.30
C ASN A 98 -0.27 5.76 10.22
N GLY A 99 0.18 6.35 9.12
CA GLY A 99 1.58 6.73 8.89
C GLY A 99 1.97 8.06 9.56
N ASP A 100 3.27 8.32 9.62
CA ASP A 100 3.80 9.58 10.17
C ASP A 100 3.60 10.74 9.19
N THR A 101 2.62 11.59 9.46
CA THR A 101 2.22 12.74 8.61
C THR A 101 3.31 13.79 8.43
N LYS A 102 4.38 13.77 9.24
CA LYS A 102 5.56 14.63 9.03
C LYS A 102 6.33 14.25 7.76
N LYS A 103 6.13 13.03 7.24
CA LYS A 103 6.70 12.58 5.97
C LYS A 103 5.83 13.04 4.80
N VAL A 104 6.41 13.77 3.85
CA VAL A 104 5.72 14.26 2.64
C VAL A 104 5.08 13.11 1.86
N GLN A 105 5.75 11.96 1.79
CA GLN A 105 5.26 10.75 1.13
C GLN A 105 3.95 10.24 1.74
N ILE A 106 3.81 10.31 3.06
CA ILE A 106 2.59 9.91 3.78
C ILE A 106 1.44 10.86 3.46
N ALA A 107 1.68 12.17 3.58
CA ALA A 107 0.66 13.18 3.27
C ALA A 107 0.18 13.09 1.81
N PHE A 108 1.09 12.80 0.88
CA PHE A 108 0.74 12.54 -0.50
C PHE A 108 -0.09 11.27 -0.66
N ALA A 109 0.33 10.15 -0.06
CA ALA A 109 -0.38 8.88 -0.14
C ALA A 109 -1.82 8.97 0.40
N GLN A 110 -2.02 9.72 1.50
CA GLN A 110 -3.35 9.99 2.05
C GLN A 110 -4.27 10.66 1.01
N SER A 111 -3.74 11.64 0.28
CA SER A 111 -4.48 12.34 -0.78
C SER A 111 -4.72 11.44 -1.99
N TYR A 112 -3.69 10.71 -2.43
CA TYR A 112 -3.74 9.80 -3.58
C TYR A 112 -4.81 8.72 -3.40
N PHE A 113 -4.74 7.96 -2.29
CA PHE A 113 -5.68 6.87 -2.05
C PHE A 113 -7.10 7.39 -1.75
N ALA A 114 -7.26 8.54 -1.10
CA ALA A 114 -8.58 9.15 -0.89
C ALA A 114 -9.27 9.54 -2.21
N ILE A 115 -8.53 10.16 -3.14
CA ILE A 115 -9.08 10.55 -4.45
C ILE A 115 -9.45 9.31 -5.27
N GLN A 116 -8.58 8.30 -5.26
CA GLN A 116 -8.80 7.10 -6.07
C GLN A 116 -9.98 6.26 -5.56
N THR A 117 -10.19 6.19 -4.25
CA THR A 117 -11.37 5.52 -3.67
C THR A 117 -12.66 6.25 -4.05
N ARG A 118 -12.68 7.59 -4.00
CA ARG A 118 -13.86 8.38 -4.42
C ARG A 118 -14.23 8.19 -5.88
N LYS A 119 -13.24 8.13 -6.79
CA LYS A 119 -13.50 7.86 -8.21
C LYS A 119 -14.14 6.50 -8.43
N GLN A 120 -13.76 5.50 -7.63
CA GLN A 120 -14.34 4.17 -7.71
C GLN A 120 -15.78 4.17 -7.18
N GLU A 121 -16.06 4.81 -6.04
CA GLU A 121 -17.42 4.95 -5.51
C GLU A 121 -18.37 5.64 -6.50
N MET A 122 -17.93 6.72 -7.16
CA MET A 122 -18.74 7.43 -8.17
C MET A 122 -19.05 6.61 -9.44
N LEU A 123 -18.23 5.60 -9.75
CA LEU A 123 -18.47 4.71 -10.90
C LEU A 123 -19.46 3.58 -10.57
N TYR A 124 -19.67 3.30 -9.29
CA TYR A 124 -20.55 2.25 -8.78
C TYR A 124 -21.80 2.78 -8.04
N SER A 125 -22.01 4.11 -8.05
CA SER A 125 -23.19 4.82 -7.51
C SER A 125 -24.12 5.29 -8.62
#